data_AF-A0A2E8K9F5-F1
#
_entry.id   AF-A0A2E8K9F5-F1
#
_cell.length_a   1.000
_cell.length_b   1.000
_cell.length_c   1.000
_cell.angle_alpha   90.00
_cell.angle_beta   90.00
_cell.angle_gamma   90.00
#
_symmetry.space_group_name_H-M   'P 1'
#
loop_
_entity.id
_entity.type
_entity.pdbx_description
1 polymer ?
#
loop_
_entity_poly.entity_id
_entity_poly.type
_entity_poly.pdbx_seq_one_letter_code
_entity_poly.pdbx_strand_id
1 'polypeptide(L)'
;MLRDTSANLNRSKGVSNEHVKHRKTLVVTVLTFSIAMLPYGLLTPSSPGEPGDQLNLIVIVGLTALKGLAIAGVMILPTVILGQLIDLDQAKTGGNRAAMYYGVQGLLTKWVYAASAAIMSFLLSAYGRSAEEPMGVILIGPISGSFCLVGAFFYSLYPERVVREEASTMSGISGHQN
;
A
#
# COMPACT_ATOMS: atom_id res chain seq x y z
N MET A 1 5.02 44.51 -3.77
CA MET A 1 6.01 43.71 -4.52
C MET A 1 6.66 42.60 -3.70
N LEU A 2 7.24 42.84 -2.51
CA LEU A 2 7.88 41.78 -1.69
C LEU A 2 6.92 40.78 -1.01
N ARG A 3 5.63 41.13 -0.92
CA ARG A 3 4.60 40.31 -0.26
C ARG A 3 4.05 39.19 -1.17
N ASP A 4 4.14 39.36 -2.48
CA ASP A 4 3.72 38.36 -3.47
C ASP A 4 4.78 37.28 -3.70
N THR A 5 6.06 37.62 -3.56
CA THR A 5 7.16 36.66 -3.69
C THR A 5 7.17 35.64 -2.56
N SER A 6 6.94 36.07 -1.31
CA SER A 6 6.87 35.16 -0.15
C SER A 6 5.60 34.31 -0.14
N ALA A 7 4.48 34.83 -0.62
CA ALA A 7 3.24 34.07 -0.81
C ALA A 7 3.39 32.98 -1.89
N ASN A 8 4.04 33.29 -3.01
CA ASN A 8 4.35 32.29 -4.06
C ASN A 8 5.37 31.25 -3.61
N LEU A 9 6.39 31.66 -2.84
CA LEU A 9 7.37 30.73 -2.27
C LEU A 9 6.72 29.77 -1.26
N ASN A 10 5.76 30.26 -0.46
CA ASN A 10 5.04 29.43 0.50
C ASN A 10 4.02 28.49 -0.18
N ARG A 11 3.36 28.94 -1.27
CA ARG A 11 2.54 28.07 -2.15
C ARG A 11 3.37 26.98 -2.81
N SER A 12 4.53 27.32 -3.37
CA SER A 12 5.46 26.36 -3.97
C SER A 12 5.97 25.33 -2.94
N LYS A 13 6.34 25.79 -1.73
CA LYS A 13 6.73 24.91 -0.62
C LYS A 13 5.56 24.05 -0.09
N GLY A 14 4.34 24.56 -0.11
CA GLY A 14 3.12 23.84 0.30
C GLY A 14 2.78 22.70 -0.66
N VAL A 15 2.75 22.98 -1.97
CA VAL A 15 2.48 21.98 -3.02
C VAL A 15 3.60 20.93 -3.09
N SER A 16 4.86 21.35 -2.89
CA SER A 16 6.01 20.45 -2.79
C SER A 16 5.92 19.50 -1.58
N ASN A 17 5.53 20.00 -0.40
CA ASN A 17 5.38 19.17 0.79
C ASN A 17 4.18 18.21 0.74
N GLU A 18 3.12 18.57 0.03
CA GLU A 18 1.96 17.69 -0.16
C GLU A 18 2.34 16.46 -0.98
N HIS A 19 3.14 16.63 -2.03
CA HIS A 19 3.67 15.53 -2.85
C HIS A 19 4.67 14.65 -2.08
N VAL A 20 5.53 15.22 -1.23
CA VAL A 20 6.52 14.52 -0.38
C VAL A 20 5.89 13.55 0.65
N LYS A 21 4.57 13.60 0.84
CA LYS A 21 3.86 12.80 1.85
C LYS A 21 3.52 11.38 1.41
N HIS A 22 3.39 11.10 0.11
CA HIS A 22 2.76 9.88 -0.40
C HIS A 22 3.57 8.62 -0.10
N ARG A 23 4.89 8.61 -0.38
CA ARG A 23 5.77 7.46 -0.07
C ARG A 23 5.83 7.14 1.42
N LYS A 24 6.01 8.16 2.27
CA LYS A 24 6.05 7.97 3.73
C LYS A 24 4.71 7.46 4.24
N THR A 25 3.61 7.97 3.70
CA THR A 25 2.26 7.51 4.05
C THR A 25 2.04 6.06 3.62
N LEU A 26 2.52 5.67 2.43
CA LEU A 26 2.42 4.29 1.91
C LEU A 26 3.23 3.32 2.76
N VAL A 27 4.49 3.67 3.08
CA VAL A 27 5.32 2.83 3.95
C VAL A 27 4.71 2.73 5.35
N VAL A 28 4.18 3.83 5.92
CA VAL A 28 3.51 3.82 7.23
C VAL A 28 2.25 2.97 7.22
N THR A 29 1.44 3.00 6.15
CA THR A 29 0.25 2.14 6.07
C THR A 29 0.63 0.67 5.93
N VAL A 30 1.64 0.32 5.13
CA VAL A 30 2.12 -1.07 4.99
C VAL A 30 2.76 -1.58 6.28
N LEU A 31 3.51 -0.74 7.00
CA LEU A 31 4.07 -1.10 8.31
C LEU A 31 2.98 -1.29 9.36
N THR A 32 2.00 -0.38 9.43
CA THR A 32 0.83 -0.55 10.32
C THR A 32 0.07 -1.84 10.01
N PHE A 33 -0.10 -2.17 8.73
CA PHE A 33 -0.74 -3.41 8.29
C PHE A 33 0.07 -4.66 8.68
N SER A 34 1.40 -4.60 8.57
CA SER A 34 2.31 -5.69 8.93
C SER A 34 2.34 -5.93 10.45
N ILE A 35 2.39 -4.86 11.24
CA ILE A 35 2.33 -4.92 12.71
C ILE A 35 0.99 -5.47 13.17
N ALA A 36 -0.11 -5.12 12.50
CA ALA A 36 -1.44 -5.65 12.80
C ALA A 36 -1.62 -7.14 12.41
N MET A 37 -0.73 -7.70 11.59
CA MET A 37 -0.75 -9.11 11.19
C MET A 37 -0.03 -10.03 12.18
N LEU A 38 0.99 -9.51 12.88
CA LEU A 38 1.82 -10.26 13.84
C LEU A 38 1.03 -10.93 15.00
N PRO A 39 0.01 -10.29 15.61
CA PRO A 39 -0.74 -10.89 16.71
C PRO A 39 -1.66 -12.04 16.28
N TYR A 40 -1.98 -12.18 14.99
CA TYR A 40 -2.74 -13.34 14.51
C TYR A 40 -1.97 -14.66 14.71
N GLY A 41 -0.64 -14.61 14.80
CA GLY A 41 0.19 -15.77 15.13
C GLY A 41 0.15 -16.20 16.60
N LEU A 42 -0.43 -15.39 17.50
CA LEU A 42 -0.58 -15.68 18.93
C LEU A 42 -2.01 -16.12 19.30
N LEU A 43 -2.89 -16.30 18.31
CA LEU A 43 -4.24 -16.83 18.56
C LEU A 43 -4.14 -18.25 19.10
N THR A 44 -4.75 -18.49 20.26
CA THR A 44 -4.87 -19.84 20.82
C THR A 44 -5.89 -20.62 20.02
N PRO A 45 -5.63 -21.90 19.67
CA PRO A 45 -6.64 -22.76 19.08
C PRO A 45 -7.78 -22.97 20.08
N SER A 46 -8.91 -22.32 19.85
CA SER A 46 -10.11 -22.44 20.69
C SER A 46 -11.28 -22.85 19.79
N SER A 47 -12.03 -23.87 20.19
CA SER A 47 -13.32 -24.20 19.57
C SER A 47 -14.36 -23.13 19.95
N PRO A 48 -15.33 -22.79 19.08
CA PRO A 48 -16.41 -21.87 19.42
C PRO A 48 -17.12 -22.31 20.72
N GLY A 49 -17.17 -21.41 21.71
CA GLY A 49 -17.79 -21.64 23.02
C GLY A 49 -16.84 -21.85 24.21
N GLU A 50 -15.52 -21.98 23.99
CA GLU A 50 -14.52 -22.04 25.08
C GLU A 50 -14.17 -20.63 25.62
N PRO A 51 -13.72 -20.48 26.89
CA PRO A 51 -13.40 -19.17 27.48
C PRO A 51 -12.34 -18.35 26.71
N GLY A 52 -11.50 -19.01 25.91
CA GLY A 52 -10.51 -18.36 25.02
C GLY A 52 -11.09 -17.72 23.75
N ASP A 53 -12.36 -17.98 23.42
CA ASP A 53 -13.03 -17.48 22.21
C ASP A 53 -13.30 -15.97 22.28
N GLN A 54 -13.67 -15.46 23.46
CA GLN A 54 -13.98 -14.04 23.63
C GLN A 54 -12.74 -13.14 23.44
N LEU A 55 -11.57 -13.59 23.90
CA LEU A 55 -10.31 -12.87 23.68
C LEU A 55 -9.90 -12.89 22.19
N ASN A 56 -10.03 -14.06 21.53
CA ASN A 56 -9.76 -14.18 20.10
C ASN A 56 -10.66 -13.24 19.27
N LEU A 57 -11.96 -13.17 19.58
CA LEU A 57 -12.89 -12.27 18.91
C LEU A 57 -12.54 -10.80 19.11
N ILE A 58 -12.19 -10.39 20.33
CA ILE A 58 -11.78 -9.00 20.61
C ILE A 58 -10.51 -8.65 19.82
N VAL A 59 -9.53 -9.56 19.78
CA VAL A 59 -8.27 -9.35 19.03
C VAL A 59 -8.56 -9.28 17.53
N ILE A 60 -9.33 -10.21 16.97
CA ILE A 60 -9.66 -10.23 15.54
C ILE A 60 -10.42 -8.96 15.15
N VAL A 61 -11.45 -8.58 15.90
CA VAL A 61 -12.28 -7.40 15.61
C VAL A 61 -11.47 -6.11 15.79
N GLY A 62 -10.73 -5.98 16.89
CA GLY A 62 -9.91 -4.80 17.18
C GLY A 62 -8.81 -4.58 16.14
N LEU A 63 -8.11 -5.66 15.74
CA LEU A 63 -7.09 -5.58 14.69
C LEU A 63 -7.70 -5.34 13.31
N THR A 64 -8.87 -5.90 13.01
CA THR A 64 -9.57 -5.64 11.74
C THR A 64 -9.97 -4.17 11.62
N ALA A 65 -10.43 -3.55 12.71
CA ALA A 65 -10.73 -2.12 12.74
C ALA A 65 -9.49 -1.26 12.47
N LEU A 66 -8.35 -1.58 13.09
CA LEU A 66 -7.09 -0.86 12.86
C LEU A 66 -6.58 -1.04 11.41
N LYS A 67 -6.72 -2.25 10.85
CA LYS A 67 -6.32 -2.57 9.47
C LYS A 67 -7.10 -1.77 8.43
N GLY A 68 -8.36 -1.39 8.71
CA GLY A 68 -9.19 -0.62 7.80
C GLY A 68 -8.53 0.68 7.33
N LEU A 69 -7.88 1.41 8.26
CA LEU A 69 -7.18 2.65 7.94
C LEU A 69 -5.94 2.40 7.06
N ALA A 70 -5.20 1.33 7.33
CA ALA A 70 -4.03 0.96 6.55
C ALA A 70 -4.39 0.53 5.12
N ILE A 71 -5.48 -0.23 4.96
CA ILE A 71 -5.98 -0.68 3.65
C ILE A 71 -6.33 0.51 2.75
N ALA A 72 -6.94 1.56 3.30
CA ALA A 72 -7.26 2.77 2.54
C ALA A 72 -6.01 3.40 1.90
N GLY A 73 -4.92 3.51 2.65
CA GLY A 73 -3.66 4.05 2.11
C GLY A 73 -3.06 3.17 1.01
N VAL A 74 -3.06 1.85 1.18
CA VAL A 74 -2.52 0.91 0.18
C VAL A 74 -3.37 0.86 -1.09
N MET A 75 -4.68 1.11 -1.00
CA MET A 75 -5.57 1.15 -2.18
C MET A 75 -5.46 2.44 -2.98
N ILE A 76 -5.28 3.59 -2.31
CA ILE A 76 -5.32 4.91 -2.95
C ILE A 76 -3.94 5.35 -3.46
N LEU A 77 -2.88 5.11 -2.68
CA LEU A 77 -1.58 5.69 -3.02
C LEU A 77 -0.97 5.16 -4.33
N PRO A 78 -1.07 3.86 -4.68
CA PRO A 78 -0.54 3.36 -5.94
C PRO A 78 -1.23 3.96 -7.17
N THR A 79 -2.55 4.17 -7.12
CA THR A 79 -3.30 4.78 -8.23
C THR A 79 -2.95 6.25 -8.41
N VAL A 80 -2.73 6.98 -7.30
CA VAL A 80 -2.25 8.38 -7.33
C VAL A 80 -0.84 8.47 -7.91
N ILE A 81 0.10 7.64 -7.45
CA ILE A 81 1.48 7.62 -7.96
C ILE A 81 1.51 7.24 -9.45
N LEU A 82 0.69 6.28 -9.87
CA LEU A 82 0.59 5.90 -11.28
C LEU A 82 0.01 7.04 -12.12
N GLY A 83 -1.00 7.76 -11.62
CA GLY A 83 -1.56 8.95 -12.28
C GLY A 83 -0.50 10.02 -12.56
N GLN A 84 0.34 10.34 -11.57
CA GLN A 84 1.46 11.28 -11.74
C GLN A 84 2.47 10.81 -12.79
N LEU A 85 2.72 9.49 -12.86
CA LEU A 85 3.61 8.92 -13.86
C LEU A 85 3.01 9.00 -15.27
N ILE A 86 1.69 8.78 -15.41
CA ILE A 86 0.95 8.93 -16.67
C ILE A 86 1.03 10.38 -17.14
N ASP A 87 0.80 11.34 -16.25
CA ASP A 87 0.88 12.77 -16.57
C ASP A 87 2.29 13.16 -17.04
N LEU A 88 3.33 12.62 -16.40
CA LEU A 88 4.72 12.83 -16.79
C LEU A 88 5.04 12.21 -18.16
N ASP A 89 4.59 10.98 -18.41
CA ASP A 89 4.76 10.30 -19.70
C ASP A 89 4.04 11.05 -20.83
N GLN A 90 2.83 11.56 -20.55
CA GLN A 90 2.06 12.36 -21.49
C GLN A 90 2.75 13.71 -21.76
N ALA A 91 3.32 14.36 -20.75
CA ALA A 91 4.08 15.60 -20.92
C ALA A 91 5.36 15.39 -21.75
N LYS A 92 6.02 14.23 -21.62
CA LYS A 92 7.24 13.88 -22.38
C LYS A 92 6.97 13.44 -23.81
N THR A 93 5.92 12.65 -24.03
CA THR A 93 5.69 11.97 -25.31
C THR A 93 4.54 12.56 -26.13
N GLY A 94 3.68 13.37 -25.51
CA GLY A 94 2.43 13.86 -26.11
C GLY A 94 1.35 12.79 -26.31
N GLY A 95 1.63 11.52 -25.99
CA GLY A 95 0.72 10.40 -26.19
C GLY A 95 -0.14 10.12 -24.97
N ASN A 96 -1.45 9.97 -25.17
CA ASN A 96 -2.34 9.51 -24.11
C ASN A 96 -2.29 7.97 -24.00
N ARG A 97 -1.48 7.48 -23.05
CA ARG A 97 -1.26 6.05 -22.80
C ARG A 97 -1.88 5.57 -21.50
N ALA A 98 -2.72 6.39 -20.85
CA ALA A 98 -3.30 6.11 -19.54
C ALA A 98 -4.00 4.75 -19.45
N ALA A 99 -4.76 4.38 -20.50
CA ALA A 99 -5.48 3.10 -20.55
C ALA A 99 -4.55 1.88 -20.49
N MET A 100 -3.34 1.95 -21.07
CA MET A 100 -2.38 0.85 -21.02
C MET A 100 -1.79 0.69 -19.61
N TYR A 101 -1.45 1.80 -18.93
CA TYR A 101 -0.95 1.77 -17.56
C TYR A 101 -1.98 1.18 -16.59
N TYR A 102 -3.23 1.66 -16.63
CA TYR A 102 -4.29 1.10 -15.78
C TYR A 102 -4.69 -0.33 -16.17
N GLY A 103 -4.59 -0.69 -17.46
CA GLY A 103 -4.80 -2.05 -17.93
C GLY A 103 -3.80 -3.04 -17.33
N VAL A 104 -2.51 -2.69 -17.35
CA VAL A 104 -1.44 -3.50 -16.74
C VAL A 104 -1.60 -3.55 -15.22
N GLN A 105 -1.89 -2.43 -14.55
CA GLN A 105 -2.13 -2.40 -13.10
C GLN A 105 -3.27 -3.37 -12.72
N GLY A 106 -4.39 -3.32 -13.44
CA GLY A 106 -5.54 -4.18 -13.19
C GLY A 106 -5.23 -5.66 -13.42
N LEU A 107 -4.52 -5.99 -14.50
CA LEU A 107 -4.11 -7.36 -14.81
C LEU A 107 -3.19 -7.93 -13.72
N LEU A 108 -2.15 -7.19 -13.34
CA LEU A 108 -1.20 -7.61 -12.31
C LEU A 108 -1.89 -7.78 -10.95
N THR A 109 -2.81 -6.88 -10.60
CA THR A 109 -3.56 -6.99 -9.33
C THR A 109 -4.39 -8.27 -9.28
N LYS A 110 -5.08 -8.61 -10.38
CA LYS A 110 -5.86 -9.86 -10.46
C LYS A 110 -4.99 -11.10 -10.39
N TRP A 111 -3.83 -11.08 -11.05
CA TRP A 111 -2.85 -12.17 -10.96
C TRP A 111 -2.35 -12.38 -9.53
N VAL A 112 -2.03 -11.29 -8.83
CA VAL A 112 -1.60 -11.35 -7.42
C VAL A 112 -2.71 -11.90 -6.52
N TYR A 113 -3.96 -11.51 -6.74
CA TYR A 113 -5.09 -12.07 -5.97
C TYR A 113 -5.32 -13.56 -6.25
N ALA A 114 -5.19 -14.00 -7.51
CA ALA A 114 -5.27 -15.41 -7.86
C ALA A 114 -4.14 -16.22 -7.22
N ALA A 115 -2.90 -15.73 -7.28
CA ALA A 115 -1.75 -16.34 -6.64
C ALA A 115 -1.93 -16.42 -5.11
N SER A 116 -2.43 -15.35 -4.50
CA SER A 116 -2.70 -15.30 -3.05
C SER A 116 -3.73 -16.35 -2.64
N ALA A 117 -4.82 -16.49 -3.40
CA ALA A 117 -5.85 -17.50 -3.15
C ALA A 117 -5.31 -18.93 -3.33
N ALA A 118 -4.45 -19.16 -4.32
CA ALA A 118 -3.80 -20.46 -4.53
C ALA A 118 -2.87 -20.84 -3.37
N ILE A 119 -2.04 -19.90 -2.91
CA ILE A 119 -1.14 -20.11 -1.75
C ILE A 119 -1.96 -20.41 -0.49
N MET A 120 -3.02 -19.64 -0.25
CA MET A 120 -3.94 -19.86 0.87
C MET A 120 -4.57 -21.25 0.82
N SER A 121 -5.09 -21.67 -0.34
CA SER A 121 -5.70 -23.00 -0.52
C SER A 121 -4.68 -24.12 -0.32
N PHE A 122 -3.45 -23.94 -0.79
CA PHE A 122 -2.36 -24.89 -0.60
C PHE A 122 -2.03 -25.03 0.90
N LEU A 123 -1.92 -23.91 1.61
CA LEU A 123 -1.58 -23.89 3.03
C LEU A 123 -2.65 -24.60 3.88
N LEU A 124 -3.93 -24.32 3.62
CA LEU A 124 -5.05 -25.01 4.28
C LEU A 124 -5.12 -26.51 3.95
N SER A 125 -4.77 -26.89 2.72
CA SER A 125 -4.78 -28.30 2.32
C SER A 125 -3.59 -29.09 2.88
N ALA A 126 -2.43 -28.44 3.08
CA ALA A 126 -1.21 -29.10 3.52
C ALA A 126 -1.04 -29.13 5.05
N TYR A 127 -1.53 -28.11 5.77
CA TYR A 127 -1.32 -27.92 7.21
C TYR A 127 -2.61 -28.00 8.04
N GLY A 128 -3.72 -28.45 7.44
CA GLY A 128 -5.00 -28.62 8.10
C GLY A 128 -5.83 -27.34 8.20
N ARG A 129 -7.14 -27.51 8.35
CA ARG A 129 -8.15 -26.44 8.48
C ARG A 129 -9.14 -26.65 9.64
N SER A 130 -8.87 -27.64 10.48
CA SER A 130 -9.76 -28.04 11.59
C SER A 130 -9.24 -27.52 12.93
N ALA A 131 -10.10 -27.47 13.94
CA ALA A 131 -9.73 -27.09 15.31
C ALA A 131 -8.63 -28.02 15.91
N GLU A 132 -8.56 -29.26 15.44
CA GLU A 132 -7.55 -30.26 15.84
C GLU A 132 -6.19 -30.05 15.17
N GLU A 133 -6.15 -29.46 13.97
CA GLU A 133 -4.93 -29.12 13.22
C GLU A 133 -5.01 -27.66 12.70
N PRO A 134 -4.85 -26.67 13.61
CA PRO A 134 -5.06 -25.25 13.31
C PRO A 134 -3.88 -24.60 12.57
N MET A 135 -2.80 -25.34 12.34
CA MET A 135 -1.53 -24.81 11.84
C MET A 135 -1.69 -24.11 10.49
N GLY A 136 -2.51 -24.65 9.59
CA GLY A 136 -2.77 -24.01 8.29
C GLY A 136 -3.39 -22.62 8.40
N VAL A 137 -4.20 -22.35 9.43
CA VAL A 137 -4.82 -21.03 9.65
C VAL A 137 -3.84 -20.06 10.34
N ILE A 138 -3.10 -20.56 11.32
CA ILE A 138 -2.13 -19.74 12.08
C ILE A 138 -0.97 -19.29 11.18
N LEU A 139 -0.47 -20.15 10.28
CA LEU A 139 0.64 -19.80 9.38
C LEU A 139 0.30 -18.70 8.37
N ILE A 140 -0.99 -18.45 8.07
CA ILE A 140 -1.40 -17.37 7.15
C ILE A 140 -0.92 -16.02 7.67
N GLY A 141 -1.00 -15.80 8.98
CA GLY A 141 -0.61 -14.54 9.61
C GLY A 141 0.86 -14.19 9.36
N PRO A 142 1.81 -15.03 9.82
CA PRO A 142 3.23 -14.83 9.58
C PRO A 142 3.62 -14.79 8.09
N ILE A 143 3.03 -15.64 7.25
CA ILE A 143 3.35 -15.69 5.81
C ILE A 143 2.91 -14.39 5.13
N SER A 144 1.68 -13.94 5.37
CA SER A 144 1.16 -12.69 4.80
C SER A 144 1.89 -11.46 5.37
N GLY A 145 2.20 -11.45 6.66
CA GLY A 145 3.02 -10.41 7.30
C GLY A 145 4.41 -10.31 6.67
N SER A 146 5.06 -11.43 6.40
CA SER A 146 6.36 -11.48 5.72
C SER A 146 6.28 -10.94 4.29
N PHE A 147 5.23 -11.32 3.54
CA PHE A 147 4.98 -10.78 2.19
C PHE A 147 4.74 -9.26 2.21
N CYS A 148 3.99 -8.74 3.19
CA CYS A 148 3.80 -7.30 3.36
C CYS A 148 5.11 -6.58 3.69
N LEU A 149 5.99 -7.21 4.49
CA LEU A 149 7.31 -6.66 4.84
C LEU A 149 8.23 -6.59 3.61
N VAL A 150 8.21 -7.63 2.77
CA VAL A 150 8.87 -7.64 1.46
C VAL A 150 8.30 -6.55 0.56
N GLY A 151 6.98 -6.38 0.52
CA GLY A 151 6.32 -5.29 -0.20
C GLY A 151 6.79 -3.90 0.28
N ALA A 152 6.85 -3.68 1.59
CA ALA A 152 7.38 -2.45 2.18
C ALA A 152 8.83 -2.19 1.77
N PHE A 153 9.65 -3.25 1.73
CA PHE A 153 11.04 -3.17 1.30
C PHE A 153 11.17 -2.75 -0.17
N PHE A 154 10.42 -3.38 -1.08
CA PHE A 154 10.39 -2.97 -2.49
C PHE A 154 9.89 -1.54 -2.70
N TYR A 155 8.85 -1.12 -1.96
CA TYR A 155 8.38 0.26 -1.99
C TYR A 155 9.42 1.25 -1.43
N SER A 156 10.23 0.83 -0.45
CA SER A 156 11.32 1.66 0.07
C SER A 156 12.40 1.92 -0.98
N LEU A 157 12.65 0.94 -1.86
CA LEU A 157 13.61 1.04 -2.95
C LEU A 157 13.13 1.89 -4.15
N TYR A 158 11.84 2.26 -4.20
CA TYR A 158 11.30 3.07 -5.29
C TYR A 158 11.98 4.46 -5.34
N PRO A 159 12.71 4.80 -6.41
CA PRO A 159 13.48 6.04 -6.52
C PRO A 159 12.57 7.23 -6.90
N GLU A 160 11.71 7.63 -5.96
CA GLU A 160 10.79 8.76 -6.07
C GLU A 160 11.51 10.10 -6.35
N ARG A 161 12.78 10.22 -5.96
CA ARG A 161 13.55 11.46 -6.13
C ARG A 161 13.74 11.83 -7.61
N VAL A 162 13.97 10.83 -8.46
CA VAL A 162 14.25 11.04 -9.88
C VAL A 162 12.98 11.47 -10.61
N VAL A 163 11.87 10.77 -10.35
CA VAL A 163 10.55 11.12 -10.93
C VAL A 163 10.10 12.52 -10.50
N ARG A 164 10.38 12.90 -9.24
CA ARG A 164 10.03 14.22 -8.70
C ARG A 164 10.87 15.35 -9.30
N GLU A 165 12.18 15.15 -9.46
CA GLU A 165 13.07 16.15 -10.05
C GLU A 165 12.69 16.45 -11.51
N GLU A 166 12.36 15.41 -12.29
CA GLU A 166 11.88 15.57 -13.66
C GLU A 166 10.55 16.33 -13.73
N ALA A 167 9.58 16.01 -12.85
CA ALA A 167 8.29 16.70 -12.79
C ALA A 167 8.42 18.18 -12.36
N SER A 168 9.32 18.50 -11.43
CA SER A 168 9.59 19.89 -11.05
C SER A 168 10.28 20.71 -12.15
N THR A 169 11.13 20.06 -12.95
CA THR A 169 11.83 20.72 -14.05
C THR A 169 10.87 21.07 -15.18
N MET A 170 9.92 20.17 -15.51
CA MET A 170 8.90 20.43 -16.54
C MET A 170 7.88 21.50 -16.14
N SER A 171 7.44 21.53 -14.88
CA SER A 171 6.53 22.59 -14.39
C SER A 171 7.18 23.97 -14.30
N GLY A 172 8.50 24.03 -14.06
CA GLY A 172 9.28 25.28 -14.10
C GLY A 172 9.43 25.87 -15.51
N ILE A 173 9.46 25.04 -16.56
CA ILE A 173 9.58 25.50 -17.95
C ILE A 173 8.25 26.15 -18.42
N SER A 174 7.10 25.64 -17.99
CA SER A 174 5.79 26.20 -18.35
C SER A 174 5.50 27.57 -17.74
N GLY A 175 6.21 27.97 -16.67
CA GLY A 175 6.05 29.27 -16.02
C GLY A 175 6.71 30.44 -16.74
N HIS A 176 7.50 30.18 -17.78
CA HIS A 176 8.23 31.19 -18.55
C HIS A 176 7.60 31.52 -19.92
N GLN A 177 6.41 30.98 -20.23
CA GLN A 177 5.72 31.21 -21.51
C GLN A 177 4.40 32.00 -21.40
N ASN A 178 4.08 32.60 -20.26
CA ASN A 178 2.98 33.58 -20.14
C ASN A 178 3.51 34.98 -19.83
#